data_AF-A0AAV9MRG2-F1
#
_entry.id   AF-A0AAV9MRG2-F1
#
_cell.length_a   1.000
_cell.length_b   1.000
_cell.length_c   1.000
_cell.angle_alpha   90.00
_cell.angle_beta   90.00
_cell.angle_gamma   90.00
#
_symmetry.space_group_name_H-M   'P 1'
#
loop_
_entity.id
_entity.type
_entity.pdbx_description
1 polymer ?
#
loop_
_entity_poly.entity_id
_entity_poly.type
_entity_poly.pdbx_seq_one_letter_code
_entity_poly.pdbx_strand_id
1 'polypeptide(L)'
;MHILQNEKIPKVFFDVRNDSDALFAHFGVALHGVEDVQLMESATRRTTASRKFLSGLAKCVEEFIFVSPGDRASWKQAKEKGERLFKMEYGGSYEVFNKRPILGDIISYCVGDVQYLPELRDRFWGTQTFRWRDLVNEESMKRVSASHKPEYRPHGSDRAMAPWNEDQNRTLDEWNWVPPPCDYFDEDDNWDFDEDDGWDDEGPTSCRDVIRSWDYDY
;
A
#
# COMPACT_ATOMS: atom_id res chain seq x y z
N MET A 1 26.94 -13.09 15.78
CA MET A 1 25.65 -12.37 15.63
C MET A 1 25.21 -12.52 14.18
N HIS A 2 24.15 -13.28 13.90
CA HIS A 2 23.63 -13.49 12.55
C HIS A 2 22.44 -12.56 12.32
N ILE A 3 22.66 -11.40 11.70
CA ILE A 3 21.66 -10.32 11.54
C ILE A 3 20.37 -10.85 10.90
N LEU A 4 20.50 -11.62 9.82
CA LEU A 4 19.38 -12.14 9.04
C LEU A 4 18.53 -13.20 9.78
N GLN A 5 19.10 -13.86 10.79
CA GLN A 5 18.45 -14.92 11.58
C GLN A 5 18.01 -14.43 12.96
N ASN A 6 18.26 -13.17 13.30
CA ASN A 6 17.85 -12.59 14.58
C ASN A 6 16.43 -12.04 14.47
N GLU A 7 15.48 -12.65 15.20
CA GLU A 7 14.08 -12.25 15.23
C GLU A 7 13.84 -10.82 15.75
N LYS A 8 14.73 -10.31 16.61
CA LYS A 8 14.62 -8.97 17.20
C LYS A 8 14.99 -7.83 16.26
N ILE A 9 15.60 -8.14 15.12
CA ILE A 9 15.96 -7.16 14.09
C ILE A 9 14.98 -7.34 12.95
N PRO A 10 14.10 -6.38 12.63
CA PRO A 10 13.22 -6.50 11.47
C PRO A 10 14.01 -6.59 10.16
N LYS A 11 13.62 -7.51 9.25
CA LYS A 11 14.09 -7.52 7.86
C LYS A 11 12.89 -7.26 6.95
N VAL A 12 12.93 -6.09 6.31
CA VAL A 12 11.87 -5.62 5.43
C VAL A 12 12.13 -6.17 4.04
N PHE A 13 11.15 -6.90 3.51
CA PHE A 13 11.18 -7.43 2.14
C PHE A 13 9.90 -7.01 1.41
N PHE A 14 9.96 -7.00 0.09
CA PHE A 14 8.77 -6.93 -0.75
C PHE A 14 8.66 -8.24 -1.52
N ASP A 15 7.73 -9.12 -1.11
CA ASP A 15 7.66 -10.50 -1.59
C ASP A 15 8.91 -11.35 -1.28
N VAL A 16 9.03 -11.78 -0.02
CA VAL A 16 10.24 -12.48 0.48
C VAL A 16 10.50 -13.88 -0.12
N ARG A 17 9.55 -14.45 -0.86
CA ARG A 17 9.52 -15.88 -1.18
C ARG A 17 10.78 -16.35 -1.93
N ASN A 18 11.17 -15.66 -3.01
CA ASN A 18 12.35 -16.05 -3.81
C ASN A 18 13.66 -15.70 -3.11
N ASP A 19 13.69 -14.59 -2.38
CA ASP A 19 14.89 -14.18 -1.63
C ASP A 19 15.19 -15.17 -0.51
N SER A 20 14.15 -15.63 0.20
CA SER A 20 14.28 -16.63 1.26
C SER A 20 14.76 -17.98 0.74
N ASP A 21 14.19 -18.47 -0.37
CA ASP A 21 14.63 -19.70 -1.02
C ASP A 21 16.11 -19.60 -1.44
N ALA A 22 16.50 -18.52 -2.13
CA ALA A 22 17.88 -18.32 -2.55
C ALA A 22 18.85 -18.24 -1.37
N LEU A 23 18.50 -17.51 -0.31
CA LEU A 23 19.34 -17.40 0.89
C LEU A 23 19.50 -18.74 1.61
N PHE A 24 18.43 -19.53 1.69
CA PHE A 24 18.46 -20.82 2.33
C PHE A 24 19.20 -21.87 1.50
N ALA A 25 18.84 -22.01 0.21
CA ALA A 25 19.40 -23.03 -0.68
C ALA A 25 20.89 -22.81 -0.97
N HIS A 26 21.32 -21.56 -1.15
CA HIS A 26 22.71 -21.25 -1.49
C HIS A 26 23.61 -21.05 -0.28
N PHE A 27 23.08 -20.55 0.84
CA PHE A 27 23.89 -20.11 1.98
C PHE A 27 23.47 -20.72 3.33
N GLY A 28 22.41 -21.52 3.38
CA GLY A 28 21.89 -22.09 4.63
C GLY A 28 21.31 -21.04 5.59
N VAL A 29 20.98 -19.84 5.09
CA VAL A 29 20.47 -18.74 5.91
C VAL A 29 18.96 -18.87 6.04
N ALA A 30 18.48 -19.28 7.21
CA ALA A 30 17.06 -19.26 7.55
C ALA A 30 16.64 -17.89 8.09
N LEU A 31 15.88 -17.12 7.30
CA LEU A 31 15.38 -15.80 7.71
C LEU A 31 14.43 -15.92 8.90
N HIS A 32 14.58 -15.01 9.87
CA HIS A 32 13.60 -14.79 10.95
C HIS A 32 13.17 -13.33 10.96
N GLY A 33 12.17 -12.91 11.75
CA GLY A 33 11.79 -11.48 11.89
C GLY A 33 11.57 -10.76 10.55
N VAL A 34 10.94 -11.44 9.60
CA VAL A 34 10.63 -10.92 8.27
C VAL A 34 9.36 -10.11 8.32
N GLU A 35 9.39 -8.95 7.67
CA GLU A 35 8.28 -8.05 7.50
C GLU A 35 8.03 -7.86 5.99
N ASP A 36 7.01 -8.54 5.46
CA ASP A 36 6.70 -8.52 4.02
C ASP A 36 5.74 -7.37 3.68
N VAL A 37 6.28 -6.30 3.10
CA VAL A 37 5.56 -5.06 2.75
C VAL A 37 4.43 -5.32 1.74
N GLN A 38 4.57 -6.33 0.88
CA GLN A 38 3.52 -6.68 -0.07
C GLN A 38 2.29 -7.25 0.66
N LEU A 39 2.50 -8.06 1.70
CA LEU A 39 1.41 -8.54 2.54
C LEU A 39 0.83 -7.44 3.40
N MET A 40 1.67 -6.54 3.92
CA MET A 40 1.20 -5.36 4.65
C MET A 40 0.23 -4.54 3.80
N GLU A 41 0.65 -4.15 2.59
CA GLU A 41 -0.19 -3.38 1.68
C GLU A 41 -1.51 -4.12 1.39
N SER A 42 -1.45 -5.41 1.05
CA SER A 42 -2.64 -6.21 0.78
C SER A 42 -3.60 -6.22 1.98
N ALA A 43 -3.10 -6.39 3.20
CA ALA A 43 -3.91 -6.41 4.42
C ALA A 43 -4.52 -5.05 4.80
N THR A 44 -4.05 -3.94 4.23
CA THR A 44 -4.67 -2.61 4.43
C THR A 44 -5.89 -2.35 3.54
N ARG A 45 -6.11 -3.16 2.49
CA ARG A 45 -7.22 -2.90 1.57
C ARG A 45 -8.55 -3.26 2.21
N ARG A 46 -9.59 -2.49 1.88
CA ARG A 46 -10.89 -2.54 2.59
C ARG A 46 -11.69 -3.81 2.39
N THR A 47 -11.67 -4.39 1.20
CA THR A 47 -12.58 -5.50 0.85
C THR A 47 -11.85 -6.76 0.45
N THR A 48 -12.43 -7.92 0.76
CA THR A 48 -11.92 -9.23 0.32
C THR A 48 -11.68 -9.28 -1.20
N ALA A 49 -12.59 -8.72 -1.99
CA ALA A 49 -12.44 -8.65 -3.45
C ALA A 49 -11.18 -7.86 -3.86
N SER A 50 -10.91 -6.72 -3.21
CA SER A 50 -9.73 -5.91 -3.48
C SER A 50 -8.42 -6.58 -3.06
N ARG A 51 -8.46 -7.50 -2.09
CA ARG A 51 -7.29 -8.24 -1.59
C ARG A 51 -6.95 -9.47 -2.41
N LYS A 52 -7.82 -9.91 -3.33
CA LYS A 52 -7.64 -11.15 -4.11
C LYS A 52 -6.26 -11.26 -4.77
N PHE A 53 -5.78 -10.17 -5.36
CA PHE A 53 -4.49 -10.11 -6.05
C PHE A 53 -3.51 -9.18 -5.33
N LEU A 54 -2.25 -9.58 -5.27
CA LEU A 54 -1.17 -8.79 -4.69
C LEU A 54 -0.72 -7.69 -5.65
N SER A 55 -0.24 -6.57 -5.11
CA SER A 55 0.35 -5.51 -5.92
C SER A 55 1.85 -5.67 -6.06
N GLY A 56 2.37 -5.20 -7.20
CA GLY A 56 3.80 -5.07 -7.43
C GLY A 56 4.36 -3.81 -6.79
N LEU A 57 5.66 -3.79 -6.51
CA LEU A 57 6.35 -2.70 -5.84
C LEU A 57 6.10 -1.33 -6.51
N ALA A 58 6.13 -1.28 -7.85
CA ALA A 58 5.87 -0.04 -8.60
C ALA A 58 4.51 0.58 -8.26
N LYS A 59 3.45 -0.23 -8.25
CA LYS A 59 2.12 0.24 -7.89
C LYS A 59 2.10 0.76 -6.44
N CYS A 60 2.72 0.05 -5.50
CA CYS A 60 2.78 0.49 -4.11
C CYS A 60 3.53 1.82 -3.96
N VAL A 61 4.68 2.00 -4.62
CA VAL A 61 5.43 3.26 -4.60
C VAL A 61 4.59 4.40 -5.19
N GLU A 62 3.87 4.16 -6.29
CA GLU A 62 3.04 5.18 -6.93
C GLU A 62 1.89 5.68 -6.06
N GLU A 63 1.24 4.77 -5.34
CA GLU A 63 0.07 5.07 -4.52
C GLU A 63 0.45 5.63 -3.15
N PHE A 64 1.56 5.16 -2.57
CA PHE A 64 1.86 5.37 -1.14
C PHE A 64 3.12 6.19 -0.86
N ILE A 65 3.90 6.58 -1.87
CA ILE A 65 5.11 7.38 -1.68
C ILE A 65 4.96 8.75 -2.36
N PHE A 66 5.20 9.80 -1.58
CA PHE A 66 5.14 11.19 -2.03
C PHE A 66 6.48 11.61 -2.63
N VAL A 67 6.71 11.20 -3.88
CA VAL A 67 7.85 11.61 -4.70
C VAL A 67 7.39 12.56 -5.79
N SER A 68 8.28 13.47 -6.22
CA SER A 68 7.98 14.36 -7.34
C SER A 68 7.66 13.52 -8.59
N PRO A 69 6.79 14.00 -9.50
CA PRO A 69 6.48 13.28 -10.73
C PRO A 69 7.73 12.95 -11.56
N GLY A 70 8.74 13.84 -11.55
CA GLY A 70 10.02 13.64 -12.21
C GLY A 70 10.80 12.48 -11.59
N ASP A 71 10.99 12.48 -10.27
CA ASP A 71 11.75 11.43 -9.57
C ASP A 71 11.07 10.06 -9.71
N ARG A 72 9.74 10.04 -9.68
CA ARG A 72 8.94 8.83 -9.91
C ARG A 72 9.17 8.26 -11.31
N ALA A 73 9.14 9.10 -12.33
CA ALA A 73 9.38 8.69 -13.71
C ALA A 73 10.81 8.18 -13.90
N SER A 74 11.79 8.88 -13.31
CA SER A 74 13.20 8.46 -13.32
C SER A 74 13.41 7.11 -12.62
N TRP A 75 12.79 6.89 -11.46
CA TRP A 75 12.85 5.62 -10.74
C TRP A 75 12.27 4.47 -11.56
N LYS A 76 11.08 4.64 -12.14
CA LYS A 76 10.46 3.64 -13.02
C LYS A 76 11.36 3.33 -14.22
N GLN A 77 11.88 4.37 -14.88
CA GLN A 77 12.73 4.19 -16.05
C GLN A 77 14.03 3.44 -15.68
N ALA A 78 14.64 3.74 -14.54
CA ALA A 78 15.81 3.01 -14.05
C ALA A 78 15.50 1.53 -13.83
N LYS A 79 14.34 1.23 -13.23
CA LYS A 79 13.86 -0.13 -13.06
C LYS A 79 13.65 -0.86 -14.39
N GLU A 80 12.94 -0.25 -15.34
CA GLU A 80 12.68 -0.83 -16.65
C GLU A 80 13.98 -1.07 -17.45
N LYS A 81 14.93 -0.13 -17.39
CA LYS A 81 16.25 -0.28 -18.04
C LYS A 81 17.00 -1.48 -17.47
N GLY A 82 17.05 -1.63 -16.15
CA GLY A 82 17.70 -2.77 -15.52
C GLY A 82 17.02 -4.11 -15.83
N GLU A 83 15.68 -4.17 -15.76
CA GLU A 83 14.92 -5.38 -16.07
C GLU A 83 15.19 -5.90 -17.49
N ARG A 84 15.28 -4.99 -18.47
CA ARG A 84 15.60 -5.34 -19.86
C ARG A 84 16.97 -5.99 -20.02
N LEU A 85 17.92 -5.73 -19.12
CA LEU A 85 19.27 -6.28 -19.21
C LEU A 85 19.35 -7.75 -18.74
N PHE A 86 18.45 -8.20 -17.86
CA PHE A 86 18.50 -9.56 -17.32
C PHE A 86 17.34 -10.46 -17.74
N LYS A 87 16.17 -9.90 -18.08
CA LYS A 87 15.01 -10.71 -18.48
C LYS A 87 15.17 -11.24 -19.91
N MET A 88 14.96 -12.54 -20.06
CA MET A 88 15.06 -13.24 -21.35
C MET A 88 14.08 -12.68 -22.41
N GLU A 89 12.90 -12.20 -21.99
CA GLU A 89 11.89 -11.63 -22.89
C GLU A 89 12.39 -10.40 -23.67
N TYR A 90 13.42 -9.72 -23.16
CA TYR A 90 14.06 -8.56 -23.78
C TYR A 90 15.45 -8.89 -24.36
N GLY A 91 15.81 -10.17 -24.47
CA GLY A 91 17.14 -10.62 -24.90
C GLY A 91 18.22 -10.48 -23.82
N GLY A 92 17.81 -10.22 -22.57
CA GLY A 92 18.71 -10.12 -21.42
C GLY A 92 19.14 -11.48 -20.87
N SER A 93 20.07 -11.45 -19.92
CA SER A 93 20.52 -12.63 -19.18
C SER A 93 20.93 -12.29 -17.76
N TYR A 94 20.62 -13.19 -16.81
CA TYR A 94 21.06 -13.07 -15.42
C TYR A 94 22.59 -13.02 -15.26
N GLU A 95 23.36 -13.42 -16.27
CA GLU A 95 24.83 -13.25 -16.30
C GLU A 95 25.28 -11.79 -16.13
N VAL A 96 24.40 -10.82 -16.41
CA VAL A 96 24.69 -9.41 -16.17
C VAL A 96 25.04 -9.12 -14.71
N PHE A 97 24.48 -9.87 -13.74
CA PHE A 97 24.78 -9.75 -12.32
C PHE A 97 26.17 -10.30 -11.93
N ASN A 98 26.79 -11.14 -12.79
CA ASN A 98 28.13 -11.70 -12.58
C ASN A 98 29.25 -10.79 -13.13
N LYS A 99 28.94 -9.85 -14.03
CA LYS A 99 29.93 -8.98 -14.66
C LYS A 99 30.51 -7.95 -13.67
N ARG A 100 31.80 -7.63 -13.82
CA ARG A 100 32.48 -6.60 -13.03
C ARG A 100 33.28 -5.64 -13.94
N PRO A 101 33.23 -4.31 -13.72
CA PRO A 101 32.39 -3.61 -12.71
C PRO A 101 30.89 -3.79 -13.00
N ILE A 102 30.06 -3.66 -11.96
CA ILE A 102 28.60 -3.78 -12.12
C ILE A 102 28.12 -2.61 -12.98
N LEU A 103 27.27 -2.89 -13.96
CA LEU A 103 26.70 -1.87 -14.84
C LEU A 103 25.85 -0.87 -14.04
N GLY A 104 25.98 0.43 -14.36
CA GLY A 104 25.25 1.49 -13.65
C GLY A 104 23.72 1.32 -13.67
N ASP A 105 23.16 0.81 -14.77
CA ASP A 105 21.73 0.53 -14.88
C ASP A 105 21.28 -0.61 -13.95
N ILE A 106 22.12 -1.64 -13.75
CA ILE A 106 21.86 -2.73 -12.80
C ILE A 106 21.96 -2.22 -11.36
N ILE A 107 22.95 -1.37 -11.05
CA ILE A 107 23.06 -0.73 -9.73
C ILE A 107 21.78 0.07 -9.45
N SER A 108 21.35 0.90 -10.41
CA SER A 108 20.16 1.74 -10.27
C SER A 108 18.89 0.91 -10.08
N TYR A 109 18.78 -0.21 -10.79
CA TYR A 109 17.71 -1.19 -10.59
C TYR A 109 17.72 -1.77 -9.16
N CYS A 110 18.87 -2.25 -8.68
CA CYS A 110 18.99 -2.83 -7.34
C CYS A 110 18.66 -1.82 -6.23
N VAL A 111 19.10 -0.56 -6.38
CA VAL A 111 18.73 0.53 -5.45
C VAL A 111 17.22 0.76 -5.49
N GLY A 112 16.63 0.77 -6.70
CA GLY A 112 15.20 0.97 -6.91
C GLY A 112 14.32 -0.08 -6.22
N ASP A 113 14.79 -1.32 -6.07
CA ASP A 113 14.05 -2.40 -5.40
C ASP A 113 13.99 -2.25 -3.87
N VAL A 114 14.91 -1.49 -3.25
CA VAL A 114 14.99 -1.39 -1.77
C VAL A 114 14.76 0.01 -1.20
N GLN A 115 15.02 1.07 -1.98
CA GLN A 115 15.12 2.44 -1.44
C GLN A 115 13.85 2.95 -0.75
N TYR A 116 12.66 2.50 -1.18
CA TYR A 116 11.37 2.96 -0.63
C TYR A 116 10.76 1.97 0.37
N LEU A 117 11.39 0.82 0.62
CA LEU A 117 10.83 -0.18 1.54
C LEU A 117 10.67 0.33 2.97
N PRO A 118 11.62 1.10 3.57
CA PRO A 118 11.44 1.64 4.92
C PRO A 118 10.23 2.57 5.03
N GLU A 119 10.03 3.47 4.07
CA GLU A 119 8.91 4.41 4.08
C GLU A 119 7.56 3.70 3.88
N LEU A 120 7.49 2.74 2.95
CA LEU A 120 6.29 1.90 2.77
C LEU A 120 5.96 1.13 4.05
N ARG A 121 6.97 0.52 4.67
CA ARG A 121 6.83 -0.20 5.93
C ARG A 121 6.29 0.72 7.01
N ASP A 122 6.87 1.89 7.24
CA ASP A 122 6.41 2.79 8.30
C ASP A 122 4.97 3.27 8.06
N ARG A 123 4.61 3.53 6.80
CA ARG A 123 3.24 3.92 6.42
C ARG A 123 2.20 2.85 6.71
N PHE A 124 2.50 1.58 6.42
CA PHE A 124 1.56 0.48 6.68
C PHE A 124 1.63 -0.05 8.11
N TRP A 125 2.79 0.04 8.76
CA TRP A 125 2.98 -0.57 10.08
C TRP A 125 2.48 0.32 11.21
N GLY A 126 2.77 1.62 11.14
CA GLY A 126 2.57 2.56 12.24
C GLY A 126 1.12 2.71 12.70
N THR A 127 0.17 2.62 11.76
CA THR A 127 -1.27 2.84 12.00
C THR A 127 -2.02 1.59 12.46
N GLN A 128 -1.36 0.43 12.46
CA GLN A 128 -2.03 -0.87 12.64
C GLN A 128 -1.97 -1.39 14.07
N THR A 129 -3.01 -2.16 14.43
CA THR A 129 -3.10 -2.81 15.74
C THR A 129 -2.10 -3.97 15.87
N PHE A 130 -1.81 -4.39 17.11
CA PHE A 130 -0.96 -5.56 17.36
C PHE A 130 -1.50 -6.82 16.69
N ARG A 131 -2.81 -7.06 16.78
CA ARG A 131 -3.46 -8.23 16.16
C ARG A 131 -3.31 -8.25 14.63
N TRP A 132 -3.37 -7.08 13.99
CA TRP A 132 -3.12 -6.97 12.55
C TRP A 132 -1.68 -7.32 12.20
N ARG A 133 -0.73 -6.79 12.99
CA ARG A 133 0.71 -7.06 12.78
C ARG A 133 1.03 -8.54 12.97
N ASP A 134 0.45 -9.18 13.98
CA ASP A 134 0.60 -10.62 14.23
C ASP A 134 0.08 -11.45 13.05
N LEU A 135 -1.09 -11.10 12.50
CA LEU A 135 -1.67 -11.79 11.34
C LEU A 135 -0.76 -11.69 10.10
N VAL A 136 -0.23 -10.50 9.80
CA VAL A 136 0.67 -10.30 8.65
C VAL A 136 2.02 -10.97 8.87
N ASN A 137 2.55 -10.93 10.09
CA ASN A 137 3.78 -11.64 10.45
C ASN A 137 3.64 -13.15 10.32
N GLU A 138 2.50 -13.72 10.72
CA GLU A 138 2.23 -15.15 10.58
C GLU A 138 2.28 -15.57 9.10
N GLU A 139 1.62 -14.81 8.21
CA GLU A 139 1.67 -15.09 6.77
C GLU A 139 3.04 -14.84 6.14
N SER A 140 3.80 -13.85 6.63
CA SER A 140 5.18 -13.62 6.22
C SER A 140 6.09 -14.80 6.59
N MET A 141 5.92 -15.35 7.81
CA MET A 141 6.66 -16.53 8.26
C MET A 141 6.25 -17.82 7.55
N LYS A 142 4.97 -17.94 7.16
CA LYS A 142 4.50 -19.03 6.28
C LYS A 142 5.17 -18.97 4.91
N ARG A 143 5.34 -17.78 4.32
CA ARG A 143 6.08 -17.60 3.06
C ARG A 143 7.53 -18.08 3.18
N VAL A 144 8.23 -17.66 4.23
CA VAL A 144 9.61 -18.12 4.53
C VAL A 144 9.65 -19.63 4.67
N SER A 145 8.80 -20.21 5.52
CA SER A 145 8.77 -21.65 5.78
C SER A 145 8.44 -22.47 4.54
N ALA A 146 7.53 -21.98 3.69
CA ALA A 146 7.18 -22.63 2.44
C ALA A 146 8.32 -22.57 1.40
N SER A 147 9.11 -21.48 1.41
CA SER A 147 10.24 -21.31 0.49
C SER A 147 11.38 -22.30 0.71
N HIS A 148 11.53 -22.83 1.94
CA HIS A 148 12.60 -23.78 2.26
C HIS A 148 12.25 -25.23 1.88
N LYS A 149 11.04 -25.50 1.39
CA LYS A 149 10.59 -26.85 1.07
C LYS A 149 11.18 -27.32 -0.27
N PRO A 150 11.55 -28.61 -0.42
CA PRO A 150 12.07 -29.14 -1.69
C PRO A 150 11.12 -28.94 -2.88
N GLU A 151 9.81 -28.85 -2.63
CA GLU A 151 8.78 -28.68 -3.65
C GLU A 151 8.53 -27.22 -4.03
N TYR A 152 9.29 -26.27 -3.45
CA TYR A 152 9.11 -24.85 -3.72
C TYR A 152 9.29 -24.52 -5.21
N ARG A 153 8.35 -23.74 -5.76
CA ARG A 153 8.37 -23.29 -7.15
C ARG A 153 8.58 -21.78 -7.21
N PRO A 154 9.72 -21.30 -7.75
CA PRO A 154 10.04 -19.86 -7.76
C PRO A 154 9.16 -19.04 -8.72
N HIS A 155 8.49 -19.70 -9.67
CA HIS A 155 7.65 -19.08 -10.69
C HIS A 155 6.27 -19.75 -10.74
N GLY A 156 5.21 -18.96 -10.94
CA GLY A 156 3.83 -19.45 -11.02
C GLY A 156 2.81 -18.31 -11.00
N SER A 157 1.68 -18.47 -11.70
CA SER A 157 0.61 -17.47 -11.74
C SER A 157 -0.15 -17.35 -10.41
N ASP A 158 -0.17 -18.43 -9.63
CA ASP A 158 -0.71 -18.50 -8.26
C ASP A 158 0.00 -17.54 -7.31
N ARG A 159 1.25 -17.15 -7.61
CA ARG A 159 2.02 -16.22 -6.77
C ARG A 159 1.46 -14.80 -6.75
N ALA A 160 0.60 -14.45 -7.71
CA ALA A 160 -0.11 -13.18 -7.75
C ALA A 160 -1.33 -13.14 -6.80
N MET A 161 -1.77 -14.28 -6.29
CA MET A 161 -2.90 -14.37 -5.35
C MET A 161 -2.44 -14.06 -3.92
N ALA A 162 -3.27 -13.35 -3.16
CA ALA A 162 -3.01 -13.13 -1.74
C ALA A 162 -3.26 -14.41 -0.91
N PRO A 163 -2.54 -14.61 0.21
CA PRO A 163 -2.62 -15.84 0.99
C PRO A 163 -3.80 -15.89 1.98
N TRP A 164 -4.63 -14.84 2.04
CA TRP A 164 -5.68 -14.71 3.05
C TRP A 164 -6.77 -15.78 2.86
N ASN A 165 -6.99 -16.60 3.88
CA ASN A 165 -8.13 -17.52 3.93
C ASN A 165 -9.44 -16.76 4.23
N GLU A 166 -10.57 -17.48 4.24
CA GLU A 166 -11.90 -16.90 4.45
C GLU A 166 -12.04 -16.18 5.81
N ASP A 167 -11.58 -16.81 6.89
CA ASP A 167 -11.66 -16.24 8.24
C ASP A 167 -10.74 -15.01 8.41
N GLN A 168 -9.54 -15.06 7.83
CA GLN A 168 -8.61 -13.92 7.79
C GLN A 168 -9.20 -12.77 7.00
N ASN A 169 -9.82 -13.06 5.84
CA ASN A 169 -10.49 -12.04 5.04
C ASN A 169 -11.66 -11.40 5.77
N ARG A 170 -12.51 -12.18 6.46
CA ARG A 170 -13.58 -11.65 7.31
C ARG A 170 -13.03 -10.74 8.40
N THR A 171 -11.96 -11.18 9.06
CA THR A 171 -11.28 -10.39 10.10
C THR A 171 -10.69 -9.08 9.54
N LEU A 172 -10.06 -9.12 8.37
CA LEU A 172 -9.51 -7.94 7.70
C LEU A 172 -10.61 -6.99 7.21
N ASP A 173 -11.77 -7.50 6.78
CA ASP A 173 -12.94 -6.68 6.43
C ASP A 173 -13.48 -5.95 7.66
N GLU A 174 -13.59 -6.64 8.81
CA GLU A 174 -14.01 -6.04 10.08
C GLU A 174 -13.04 -4.94 10.54
N TRP A 175 -11.73 -5.17 10.46
CA TRP A 175 -10.73 -4.20 10.90
C TRP A 175 -10.61 -2.97 9.98
N ASN A 176 -10.86 -3.14 8.68
CA ASN A 176 -10.79 -2.06 7.70
C ASN A 176 -12.17 -1.42 7.41
N TRP A 177 -13.21 -1.80 8.16
CA TRP A 177 -14.55 -1.26 7.99
C TRP A 177 -14.58 0.25 8.27
N VAL A 178 -15.20 0.99 7.36
CA VAL A 178 -15.51 2.40 7.53
C VAL A 178 -17.03 2.53 7.40
N PRO A 179 -17.75 3.03 8.43
CA PRO A 179 -19.18 3.24 8.30
C PRO A 179 -19.46 4.21 7.14
N PRO A 180 -20.54 3.99 6.37
CA PRO A 180 -20.95 4.97 5.37
C PRO A 180 -21.18 6.32 6.05
N PRO A 181 -20.95 7.45 5.34
CA PRO A 181 -21.34 8.77 5.83
C PRO A 181 -22.81 8.71 6.28
N CYS A 182 -23.09 9.15 7.50
CA CYS A 182 -24.49 9.35 7.92
C CYS A 182 -25.07 10.49 7.09
N ASP A 183 -25.98 10.17 6.18
CA ASP A 183 -26.79 11.17 5.49
C ASP A 183 -27.82 11.70 6.51
N TYR A 184 -27.48 12.77 7.21
CA TYR A 184 -28.37 13.50 8.13
C TYR A 184 -29.54 14.22 7.42
N PHE A 185 -29.81 13.91 6.14
CA PHE A 185 -30.77 14.64 5.29
C PHE A 185 -31.98 13.80 4.85
N ASP A 186 -32.15 12.59 5.38
CA ASP A 186 -33.37 11.78 5.18
C ASP A 186 -34.24 11.77 6.46
N GLU A 187 -34.42 12.93 7.09
CA GLU A 187 -35.59 13.13 7.93
C GLU A 187 -36.74 13.60 7.02
N ASP A 188 -37.66 12.67 6.82
CA ASP A 188 -38.99 12.87 6.28
C ASP A 188 -39.70 13.90 7.16
N ASP A 189 -39.45 15.18 6.85
CA ASP A 189 -40.07 16.36 7.45
C ASP A 189 -41.54 16.40 6.99
N ASN A 190 -42.34 15.44 7.47
CA ASN A 190 -43.80 15.54 7.51
C ASN A 190 -44.17 16.60 8.55
N TRP A 191 -43.87 17.85 8.23
CA TRP A 191 -44.53 18.99 8.83
C TRP A 191 -45.94 19.00 8.26
N ASP A 192 -46.87 18.40 9.01
CA ASP A 192 -48.29 18.72 8.91
C ASP A 192 -48.42 20.24 9.10
N PHE A 193 -48.40 20.96 7.97
CA PHE A 193 -48.68 22.38 7.90
C PHE A 193 -50.18 22.53 8.12
N ASP A 194 -50.57 22.60 9.39
CA ASP A 194 -51.90 23.07 9.77
C ASP A 194 -52.09 24.48 9.18
N GLU A 195 -52.96 24.54 8.17
CA GLU A 195 -53.41 25.71 7.43
C GLU A 195 -54.19 26.64 8.39
N ASP A 196 -53.52 27.64 8.96
CA ASP A 196 -54.17 28.80 9.62
C ASP A 196 -53.54 30.10 9.10
N ASP A 197 -53.83 30.40 7.84
CA ASP A 197 -53.50 31.66 7.18
C ASP A 197 -54.49 32.77 7.58
N GLY A 198 -54.26 33.31 8.78
CA GLY A 198 -54.72 34.64 9.18
C GLY A 198 -53.89 35.73 8.51
N TRP A 199 -54.33 36.19 7.34
CA TRP A 199 -53.76 37.33 6.64
C TRP A 199 -54.16 38.65 7.32
N ASP A 200 -53.23 39.28 8.06
CA ASP A 200 -53.27 40.71 8.36
C ASP A 200 -52.10 41.42 7.66
N ASP A 201 -52.43 42.02 6.52
CA ASP A 201 -51.61 42.93 5.72
C ASP A 201 -51.73 44.35 6.28
N GLU A 202 -50.71 44.86 6.98
CA GLU A 202 -50.51 46.31 7.13
C GLU A 202 -49.02 46.72 7.18
N GLY A 203 -48.49 47.19 6.04
CA GLY A 203 -47.58 48.35 6.02
C GLY A 203 -46.13 48.14 5.55
N PRO A 204 -45.46 49.21 5.07
CA PRO A 204 -45.03 49.27 3.67
C PRO A 204 -43.58 48.86 3.38
N THR A 205 -43.42 48.24 2.21
CA THR A 205 -42.18 47.88 1.54
C THR A 205 -41.47 49.11 0.96
N SER A 206 -40.43 49.61 1.62
CA SER A 206 -39.38 50.42 0.96
C SER A 206 -38.13 50.55 1.82
N CYS A 207 -37.13 49.73 1.55
CA CYS A 207 -35.75 49.91 2.02
C CYS A 207 -34.80 50.12 0.82
N ARG A 208 -35.17 51.05 -0.06
CA ARG A 208 -34.15 51.95 -0.64
C ARG A 208 -33.84 52.96 0.45
N ASP A 209 -32.74 52.73 1.16
CA ASP A 209 -31.85 53.73 1.79
C ASP A 209 -31.05 53.08 2.93
N VAL A 210 -30.13 52.19 2.58
CA VAL A 210 -28.96 51.90 3.42
C VAL A 210 -27.72 51.87 2.52
N ILE A 211 -27.35 53.04 1.99
CA ILE A 211 -26.06 53.24 1.32
C ILE A 211 -25.03 53.65 2.39
N ARG A 212 -24.19 52.66 2.72
CA ARG A 212 -22.77 52.71 3.06
C ARG A 212 -22.18 54.13 3.31
N SER A 213 -21.90 54.44 4.57
CA SER A 213 -20.89 55.44 4.94
C SER A 213 -19.49 54.87 4.65
N TRP A 214 -18.81 55.40 3.63
CA TRP A 214 -17.36 55.24 3.44
C TRP A 214 -16.67 56.53 3.85
N ASP A 215 -15.69 56.38 4.74
CA ASP A 215 -14.70 57.38 5.12
C ASP A 215 -13.91 57.88 3.90
N TYR A 216 -13.60 59.18 3.88
CA TYR A 216 -12.41 59.69 3.22
C TYR A 216 -11.81 60.86 4.00
N ASP A 217 -10.53 60.69 4.31
CA ASP A 217 -9.56 61.68 4.75
C ASP A 217 -9.49 62.89 3.80
N TYR A 218 -9.39 64.10 4.37
CA TYR A 218 -8.26 65.04 4.19
C TYR A 218 -8.35 66.21 5.18
#